data_AF-A0A7W5YF84-F1
#
_entry.id   AF-A0A7W5YF84-F1
#
_cell.length_a   1.000
_cell.length_b   1.000
_cell.length_c   1.000
_cell.angle_alpha   90.00
_cell.angle_beta   90.00
_cell.angle_gamma   90.00
#
_symmetry.space_group_name_H-M   'P 1'
#
loop_
_entity.id
_entity.type
_entity.pdbx_description
1 polymer ?
#
loop_
_entity_poly.entity_id
_entity_poly.type
_entity_poly.pdbx_seq_one_letter_code
_entity_poly.pdbx_strand_id
1 'polypeptide(L)'
;MKRKNIIIILWILWIVSMIGMVFGVYYYIDNKRIRLRSEIRDNVESIFEGQSSGDMIVSNNDGFFDVAYSGSPVRHYKKVAIPSKPSKGGLVAIDPSIDEKITDDWKQSYGDLASLYELNWGDKYPNQEDDGWSIIRIYCRGVDEDFIQTNTFFPYKVGLKKSEWGNFYTVEQAVNEAFEFYTTNTKSGYSERFSKGSSNRLWSKIHDSGNEYFWIVENKNPNSWKAGIPICHPKEKSYDEVQRTMPYENGWMHNGYYRVFIAATQERHYMIEEKDWAVNKNRNQLFLWWGISLTVLFMSLIIPLTIKESKVNKKKSETLYQRLVRLCNPMNFIDNYDKEKVEKANIIYKRLLETTPDNNDALIEIQIQASSELGINFIDKAELEDLKEKVNPKRFINPYNAEKVSLANELYAILVKENLTYGELIEVKEKSKLL
;
A
#
# COMPACT_ATOMS: atom_id res chain seq x y z
N MET A 1 5.49 41.66 -14.13
CA MET A 1 5.38 41.11 -12.76
C MET A 1 6.71 41.28 -12.05
N LYS A 2 6.76 41.81 -10.82
CA LYS A 2 8.04 42.03 -10.11
C LYS A 2 8.68 40.68 -9.77
N ARG A 3 10.01 40.56 -9.89
CA ARG A 3 10.77 39.32 -9.63
C ARG A 3 10.51 38.75 -8.23
N LYS A 4 10.37 39.61 -7.23
CA LYS A 4 9.92 39.24 -5.87
C LYS A 4 8.62 38.44 -5.87
N ASN A 5 7.62 38.83 -6.68
CA ASN A 5 6.35 38.13 -6.75
C ASN A 5 6.50 36.74 -7.41
N ILE A 6 7.39 36.61 -8.39
CA ILE A 6 7.70 35.33 -9.05
C ILE A 6 8.30 34.36 -8.03
N ILE A 7 9.26 34.81 -7.21
CA ILE A 7 9.88 33.98 -6.16
C ILE A 7 8.82 33.51 -5.15
N ILE A 8 7.93 34.41 -4.71
CA ILE A 8 6.84 34.05 -3.78
C ILE A 8 5.90 33.01 -4.41
N ILE A 9 5.53 33.19 -5.67
CA ILE A 9 4.68 32.23 -6.40
C ILE A 9 5.37 30.86 -6.50
N LEU A 10 6.67 30.81 -6.78
CA LEU A 10 7.41 29.54 -6.83
C LEU A 10 7.44 28.82 -5.48
N TRP A 11 7.59 29.54 -4.37
CA TRP A 11 7.49 28.95 -3.03
C TRP A 11 6.10 28.38 -2.75
N ILE A 12 5.04 29.13 -3.11
CA ILE A 12 3.66 28.66 -2.96
C ILE A 12 3.42 27.41 -3.81
N LEU A 13 3.85 27.43 -5.07
CA LEU A 13 3.73 26.28 -5.97
C LEU A 13 4.49 25.06 -5.45
N TRP A 14 5.68 25.24 -4.86
CA TRP A 14 6.42 24.14 -4.25
C TRP A 14 5.62 23.49 -3.11
N ILE A 15 5.07 24.29 -2.20
CA ILE A 15 4.26 23.80 -1.07
C ILE A 15 3.01 23.07 -1.59
N VAL A 16 2.27 23.66 -2.52
CA VAL A 16 1.08 23.04 -3.13
C VAL A 16 1.45 21.74 -3.84
N SER A 17 2.59 21.71 -4.52
CA SER A 17 3.06 20.50 -5.22
C SER A 17 3.49 19.40 -4.23
N MET A 18 4.06 19.75 -3.07
CA MET A 18 4.35 18.79 -2.00
C MET A 18 3.07 18.17 -1.44
N ILE A 19 2.01 18.97 -1.25
CA ILE A 19 0.70 18.46 -0.83
C ILE A 19 0.12 17.52 -1.91
N GLY A 20 0.15 17.95 -3.18
CA GLY A 20 -0.32 17.12 -4.30
C GLY A 20 0.45 15.79 -4.42
N MET A 21 1.76 15.81 -4.16
CA MET A 21 2.60 14.62 -4.13
C MET A 21 2.16 13.64 -3.05
N VAL A 22 1.74 14.12 -1.87
CA VAL A 22 1.21 13.24 -0.81
C VAL A 22 0.01 12.46 -1.32
N PHE A 23 -1.00 13.14 -1.86
CA PHE A 23 -2.18 12.51 -2.45
C PHE A 23 -1.82 11.55 -3.59
N GLY A 24 -0.90 11.96 -4.47
CA GLY A 24 -0.45 11.14 -5.59
C GLY A 24 0.20 9.83 -5.16
N VAL A 25 1.04 9.86 -4.12
CA VAL A 25 1.68 8.64 -3.59
C VAL A 25 0.64 7.73 -2.92
N TYR A 26 -0.30 8.26 -2.13
CA TYR A 26 -1.37 7.45 -1.55
C TYR A 26 -2.21 6.78 -2.63
N TYR A 27 -2.66 7.55 -3.63
CA TYR A 27 -3.44 7.02 -4.74
C TYR A 27 -2.69 5.94 -5.53
N TYR A 28 -1.40 6.16 -5.80
CA TYR A 28 -0.55 5.17 -6.47
C TYR A 28 -0.43 3.87 -5.65
N ILE A 29 -0.19 3.98 -4.35
CA ILE A 29 -0.07 2.82 -3.47
C ILE A 29 -1.39 2.06 -3.40
N ASP A 30 -2.52 2.74 -3.25
CA ASP A 30 -3.83 2.08 -3.18
C ASP A 30 -4.20 1.37 -4.48
N ASN A 31 -3.96 1.99 -5.64
CA ASN A 31 -4.14 1.32 -6.92
C ASN A 31 -3.23 0.10 -7.07
N LYS A 32 -1.97 0.21 -6.63
CA LYS A 32 -1.03 -0.91 -6.65
C LYS A 32 -1.47 -2.03 -5.70
N ARG A 33 -2.01 -1.71 -4.52
CA ARG A 33 -2.59 -2.67 -3.57
C ARG A 33 -3.76 -3.43 -4.20
N ILE A 34 -4.72 -2.73 -4.82
CA ILE A 34 -5.87 -3.37 -5.49
C ILE A 34 -5.39 -4.32 -6.59
N ARG A 35 -4.46 -3.87 -7.44
CA ARG A 35 -3.92 -4.68 -8.53
C ARG A 35 -3.20 -5.94 -8.01
N LEU A 36 -2.30 -5.77 -7.04
CA LEU A 36 -1.55 -6.89 -6.47
C LEU A 36 -2.46 -7.86 -5.70
N ARG A 37 -3.53 -7.37 -5.09
CA ARG A 37 -4.55 -8.21 -4.43
C ARG A 37 -5.31 -9.07 -5.43
N SER A 38 -5.71 -8.50 -6.58
CA SER A 38 -6.27 -9.29 -7.69
C SER A 38 -5.28 -10.31 -8.22
N GLU A 39 -4.02 -9.90 -8.42
CA GLU A 39 -2.98 -10.76 -8.98
C GLU A 39 -2.72 -12.02 -8.16
N ILE A 40 -2.57 -11.90 -6.83
CA ILE A 40 -2.41 -13.10 -5.98
C ILE A 40 -3.65 -13.99 -6.04
N ARG A 41 -4.84 -13.38 -6.08
CA ARG A 41 -6.11 -14.11 -6.16
C ARG A 41 -6.21 -14.89 -7.46
N ASP A 42 -5.99 -14.24 -8.59
CA ASP A 42 -6.05 -14.84 -9.92
C ASP A 42 -4.98 -15.94 -10.06
N ASN A 43 -3.76 -15.70 -9.57
CA ASN A 43 -2.69 -16.68 -9.57
C ASN A 43 -3.07 -17.92 -8.75
N VAL A 44 -3.66 -17.76 -7.56
CA VAL A 44 -4.12 -18.90 -6.76
C VAL A 44 -5.30 -19.60 -7.42
N GLU A 45 -6.34 -18.87 -7.85
CA GLU A 45 -7.52 -19.46 -8.50
C GLU A 45 -7.14 -20.27 -9.75
N SER A 46 -6.17 -19.79 -10.53
CA SER A 46 -5.64 -20.51 -11.71
C SER A 46 -5.04 -21.88 -11.38
N ILE A 47 -4.49 -22.04 -10.17
CA ILE A 47 -3.95 -23.32 -9.71
C ILE A 47 -5.08 -24.35 -9.56
N PHE A 48 -6.30 -23.91 -9.24
CA PHE A 48 -7.49 -24.75 -9.01
C PHE A 48 -8.42 -24.85 -10.22
N GLU A 49 -8.02 -24.34 -11.39
CA GLU A 49 -8.82 -24.47 -12.62
C GLU A 49 -9.14 -25.94 -12.93
N GLY A 50 -10.40 -26.20 -13.28
CA GLY A 50 -10.90 -27.55 -13.55
C GLY A 50 -11.15 -28.41 -12.30
N GLN A 51 -10.90 -27.91 -11.09
CA GLN A 51 -11.15 -28.65 -9.84
C GLN A 51 -12.50 -28.35 -9.18
N SER A 52 -13.29 -27.44 -9.74
CA SER A 52 -14.66 -27.15 -9.27
C SER A 52 -15.69 -27.90 -10.13
N SER A 53 -16.78 -28.37 -9.52
CA SER A 53 -17.96 -28.93 -10.19
C SER A 53 -18.75 -27.87 -10.97
N GLY A 54 -18.43 -26.59 -10.81
CA GLY A 54 -19.16 -25.48 -11.43
C GLY A 54 -20.45 -25.10 -10.70
N ASP A 55 -20.75 -25.75 -9.58
CA ASP A 55 -21.96 -25.49 -8.81
C ASP A 55 -21.85 -24.27 -7.88
N MET A 56 -22.99 -23.61 -7.64
CA MET A 56 -23.10 -22.49 -6.71
C MET A 56 -22.75 -22.89 -5.27
N ILE A 57 -22.75 -24.18 -4.92
CA ILE A 57 -22.38 -24.68 -3.59
C ILE A 57 -21.15 -25.57 -3.75
N VAL A 58 -20.15 -25.40 -2.88
CA VAL A 58 -19.00 -26.31 -2.81
C VAL A 58 -19.51 -27.66 -2.37
N SER A 59 -19.45 -28.63 -3.27
CA SER A 59 -19.73 -30.02 -2.93
C SER A 59 -18.50 -30.65 -2.30
N ASN A 60 -18.64 -31.78 -1.61
CA ASN A 60 -17.49 -32.56 -1.12
C ASN A 60 -16.56 -33.06 -2.23
N ASN A 61 -16.92 -32.88 -3.50
CA ASN A 61 -16.15 -33.32 -4.65
C ASN A 61 -15.23 -32.21 -5.18
N ASP A 62 -15.34 -30.98 -4.71
CA ASP A 62 -14.56 -29.84 -5.25
C ASP A 62 -13.17 -29.72 -4.66
N GLY A 63 -12.16 -29.48 -5.47
CA GLY A 63 -10.77 -29.29 -5.05
C GLY A 63 -9.84 -30.43 -5.45
N PHE A 64 -8.58 -30.26 -5.04
CA PHE A 64 -7.55 -31.27 -5.18
C PHE A 64 -7.63 -32.27 -4.04
N PHE A 65 -7.49 -33.55 -4.38
CA PHE A 65 -7.42 -34.64 -3.41
C PHE A 65 -6.04 -35.29 -3.48
N ASP A 66 -5.34 -35.28 -2.34
CA ASP A 66 -4.04 -35.92 -2.16
C ASP A 66 -4.07 -36.91 -1.02
N VAL A 67 -3.20 -37.92 -1.10
CA VAL A 67 -2.96 -38.86 -0.01
C VAL A 67 -1.93 -38.27 0.93
N ALA A 68 -2.32 -37.94 2.15
CA ALA A 68 -1.34 -37.74 3.22
C ALA A 68 -0.67 -39.06 3.56
N TYR A 69 -1.48 -40.13 3.59
CA TYR A 69 -1.05 -41.47 3.98
C TYR A 69 -2.00 -42.56 3.45
N SER A 70 -1.48 -43.66 2.91
CA SER A 70 -2.28 -44.76 2.34
C SER A 70 -1.64 -46.10 2.63
N GLY A 71 -2.46 -47.07 3.07
CA GLY A 71 -2.05 -48.45 3.27
C GLY A 71 -1.32 -48.69 4.59
N SER A 72 -1.58 -47.87 5.60
CA SER A 72 -1.11 -48.17 6.94
C SER A 72 -1.78 -49.44 7.46
N PRO A 73 -1.03 -50.35 8.08
CA PRO A 73 -1.62 -51.53 8.69
C PRO A 73 -2.60 -51.08 9.77
N VAL A 74 -3.83 -51.59 9.71
CA VAL A 74 -4.87 -51.32 10.70
C VAL A 74 -4.54 -52.13 11.96
N ARG A 75 -3.77 -51.52 12.87
CA ARG A 75 -3.19 -52.24 14.02
C ARG A 75 -3.97 -52.02 15.30
N HIS A 76 -4.65 -50.87 15.46
CA HIS A 76 -5.27 -50.46 16.71
C HIS A 76 -6.79 -50.31 16.58
N TYR A 77 -7.46 -51.43 16.36
CA TYR A 77 -8.91 -51.48 16.37
C TYR A 77 -9.47 -52.34 17.50
N LYS A 78 -10.63 -51.95 18.01
CA LYS A 78 -11.35 -52.69 19.05
C LYS A 78 -12.78 -52.99 18.62
N LYS A 79 -13.23 -54.22 18.87
CA LYS A 79 -14.64 -54.55 18.75
C LYS A 79 -15.44 -53.76 19.80
N VAL A 80 -16.41 -53.00 19.34
CA VAL A 80 -17.30 -52.17 20.17
C VAL A 80 -18.73 -52.67 20.06
N ALA A 81 -19.56 -52.31 21.04
CA ALA A 81 -20.98 -52.58 20.97
C ALA A 81 -21.62 -51.75 19.85
N ILE A 82 -22.53 -52.38 19.09
CA ILE A 82 -23.37 -51.64 18.15
C ILE A 82 -24.29 -50.73 18.99
N PRO A 83 -24.41 -49.43 18.65
CA PRO A 83 -25.29 -48.52 19.37
C PRO A 83 -26.70 -49.08 19.50
N SER A 84 -27.28 -49.00 20.69
CA SER A 84 -28.66 -49.45 20.93
C SER A 84 -29.63 -48.71 20.01
N LYS A 85 -30.64 -49.41 19.52
CA LYS A 85 -31.72 -48.78 18.75
C LYS A 85 -32.34 -47.66 19.59
N PRO A 86 -32.50 -46.45 19.05
CA PRO A 86 -33.15 -45.35 19.77
C PRO A 86 -34.55 -45.79 20.22
N SER A 87 -34.85 -45.60 21.50
CA SER A 87 -36.19 -45.81 22.05
C SER A 87 -37.07 -44.62 21.65
N LYS A 88 -38.31 -44.88 21.21
CA LYS A 88 -39.32 -43.83 21.00
C LYS A 88 -39.45 -42.99 22.28
N GLY A 89 -39.08 -41.71 22.21
CA GLY A 89 -38.94 -40.82 23.36
C GLY A 89 -39.97 -39.71 23.39
N GLY A 90 -39.87 -38.78 24.35
CA GLY A 90 -40.77 -37.65 24.52
C GLY A 90 -40.81 -36.63 23.37
N LEU A 91 -39.93 -36.77 22.36
CA LEU A 91 -39.88 -35.93 21.16
C LEU A 91 -41.03 -36.23 20.17
N VAL A 92 -41.68 -37.40 20.28
CA VAL A 92 -42.91 -37.75 19.55
C VAL A 92 -44.04 -36.73 19.78
N ALA A 93 -44.03 -36.04 20.93
CA ALA A 93 -45.02 -35.00 21.25
C ALA A 93 -44.75 -33.64 20.58
N ILE A 94 -43.54 -33.43 20.03
CA ILE A 94 -43.10 -32.17 19.43
C ILE A 94 -43.13 -32.26 17.90
N ASP A 95 -42.54 -33.31 17.33
CA ASP A 95 -42.65 -33.62 15.89
C ASP A 95 -42.33 -35.12 15.63
N PRO A 96 -43.32 -35.94 15.24
CA PRO A 96 -43.13 -37.35 14.94
C PRO A 96 -42.10 -37.63 13.83
N SER A 97 -41.90 -36.70 12.90
CA SER A 97 -40.99 -36.87 11.75
C SER A 97 -39.51 -36.91 12.16
N ILE A 98 -39.16 -36.29 13.30
CA ILE A 98 -37.81 -36.28 13.84
C ILE A 98 -37.43 -37.66 14.39
N ASP A 99 -38.34 -38.29 15.13
CA ASP A 99 -38.13 -39.64 15.72
C ASP A 99 -38.07 -40.72 14.62
N GLU A 100 -38.89 -40.59 13.57
CA GLU A 100 -38.82 -41.47 12.39
C GLU A 100 -37.46 -41.35 11.70
N LYS A 101 -36.99 -40.12 11.46
CA LYS A 101 -35.67 -39.86 10.86
C LYS A 101 -34.53 -40.44 11.69
N ILE A 102 -34.52 -40.23 13.01
CA ILE A 102 -33.49 -40.79 13.91
C ILE A 102 -33.49 -42.33 13.87
N THR A 103 -34.68 -42.93 13.81
CA THR A 103 -34.82 -44.39 13.74
C THR A 103 -34.33 -44.93 12.40
N ASP A 104 -34.63 -44.24 11.31
CA ASP A 104 -34.20 -44.60 9.96
C ASP A 104 -32.69 -44.42 9.77
N ASP A 105 -32.12 -43.32 10.25
CA ASP A 105 -30.67 -43.06 10.24
C ASP A 105 -29.92 -44.16 11.02
N TRP A 106 -30.44 -44.55 12.19
CA TRP A 106 -29.89 -45.68 12.95
C TRP A 106 -30.00 -46.99 12.17
N LYS A 107 -31.16 -47.28 11.57
CA LYS A 107 -31.41 -48.51 10.82
C LYS A 107 -30.49 -48.61 9.61
N GLN A 108 -30.29 -47.50 8.90
CA GLN A 108 -29.40 -47.40 7.74
C GLN A 108 -27.93 -47.58 8.13
N SER A 109 -27.53 -47.04 9.29
CA SER A 109 -26.14 -47.05 9.76
C SER A 109 -25.75 -48.37 10.45
N TYR A 110 -26.67 -49.00 11.18
CA TYR A 110 -26.35 -50.10 12.11
C TYR A 110 -27.25 -51.34 11.99
N GLY A 111 -28.42 -51.25 11.36
CA GLY A 111 -29.45 -52.31 11.43
C GLY A 111 -29.04 -53.65 10.80
N ASP A 112 -28.17 -53.61 9.79
CA ASP A 112 -27.65 -54.78 9.06
C ASP A 112 -26.31 -55.30 9.61
N LEU A 113 -25.75 -54.68 10.65
CA LEU A 113 -24.45 -55.05 11.18
C LEU A 113 -24.51 -56.24 12.14
N ALA A 114 -23.55 -57.16 11.99
CA ALA A 114 -23.27 -58.24 12.93
C ALA A 114 -22.23 -57.84 13.99
N SER A 115 -21.28 -56.98 13.61
CA SER A 115 -20.25 -56.46 14.52
C SER A 115 -19.78 -55.08 14.08
N LEU A 116 -19.26 -54.32 15.03
CA LEU A 116 -18.71 -52.98 14.82
C LEU A 116 -17.33 -52.91 15.46
N TYR A 117 -16.40 -52.30 14.75
CA TYR A 117 -15.03 -52.10 15.17
C TYR A 117 -14.70 -50.61 15.07
N GLU A 118 -14.10 -50.06 16.12
CA GLU A 118 -13.60 -48.70 16.16
C GLU A 118 -12.10 -48.71 15.90
N LEU A 119 -11.66 -47.87 14.97
CA LEU A 119 -10.26 -47.70 14.58
C LEU A 119 -9.59 -46.64 15.47
N ASN A 120 -8.26 -46.66 15.56
CA ASN A 120 -7.49 -45.76 16.43
C ASN A 120 -7.99 -45.78 17.88
N TRP A 121 -8.42 -46.96 18.37
CA TRP A 121 -9.05 -47.07 19.68
C TRP A 121 -8.03 -46.80 20.78
N GLY A 122 -8.31 -45.77 21.59
CA GLY A 122 -7.43 -45.34 22.69
C GLY A 122 -6.46 -44.21 22.32
N ASP A 123 -6.43 -43.82 21.04
CA ASP A 123 -5.62 -42.70 20.58
C ASP A 123 -6.33 -41.37 20.85
N LYS A 124 -5.54 -40.31 21.08
CA LYS A 124 -6.05 -38.94 21.17
C LYS A 124 -6.20 -38.37 19.77
N TYR A 125 -7.42 -37.99 19.41
CA TYR A 125 -7.66 -37.23 18.18
C TYR A 125 -7.21 -35.77 18.31
N PRO A 126 -6.71 -35.15 17.22
CA PRO A 126 -6.31 -35.78 15.95
C PRO A 126 -4.99 -36.58 16.10
N ASN A 127 -4.97 -37.84 15.64
CA ASN A 127 -3.76 -38.66 15.60
C ASN A 127 -3.01 -38.39 14.28
N GLN A 128 -1.67 -38.41 14.31
CA GLN A 128 -0.83 -38.28 13.11
C GLN A 128 -0.55 -39.63 12.45
N GLU A 129 -0.82 -40.75 13.15
CA GLU A 129 -0.67 -42.12 12.68
C GLU A 129 -2.05 -42.79 12.57
N ASP A 130 -2.90 -42.30 11.66
CA ASP A 130 -4.22 -42.89 11.42
C ASP A 130 -4.10 -44.32 10.87
N ASP A 131 -4.75 -45.30 11.51
CA ASP A 131 -4.92 -46.67 11.00
C ASP A 131 -5.63 -46.63 9.63
N GLY A 132 -4.98 -47.17 8.59
CA GLY A 132 -5.51 -47.22 7.23
C GLY A 132 -5.00 -46.10 6.31
N TRP A 133 -5.80 -45.05 6.10
CA TRP A 133 -5.51 -44.02 5.11
C TRP A 133 -6.13 -42.65 5.45
N SER A 134 -5.51 -41.59 4.93
CA SER A 134 -5.98 -40.22 5.07
C SER A 134 -5.89 -39.49 3.72
N ILE A 135 -7.01 -38.92 3.27
CA ILE A 135 -7.12 -38.13 2.04
C ILE A 135 -7.26 -36.65 2.43
N ILE A 136 -6.28 -35.84 2.07
CA ILE A 136 -6.34 -34.38 2.21
C ILE A 136 -7.08 -33.83 1.01
N ARG A 137 -8.03 -32.95 1.29
CA ARG A 137 -8.68 -32.11 0.30
C ARG A 137 -8.23 -30.67 0.49
N ILE A 138 -7.93 -30.01 -0.62
CA ILE A 138 -7.60 -28.58 -0.67
C ILE A 138 -8.43 -27.97 -1.78
N TYR A 139 -9.20 -26.94 -1.46
CA TYR A 139 -9.97 -26.19 -2.46
C TYR A 139 -9.85 -24.70 -2.22
N CYS A 140 -10.07 -23.93 -3.29
CA CYS A 140 -10.02 -22.48 -3.27
C CYS A 140 -11.39 -21.93 -3.60
N ARG A 141 -12.01 -21.25 -2.63
CA ARG A 141 -13.26 -20.51 -2.84
C ARG A 141 -13.52 -19.59 -1.66
N GLY A 142 -14.00 -18.38 -1.94
CA GLY A 142 -14.56 -17.50 -0.93
C GLY A 142 -14.06 -16.09 -1.03
N VAL A 143 -14.16 -15.36 0.08
CA VAL A 143 -13.56 -14.03 0.24
C VAL A 143 -12.14 -14.20 0.77
N ASP A 144 -11.37 -13.11 0.77
CA ASP A 144 -9.96 -13.16 1.15
C ASP A 144 -9.69 -13.69 2.56
N GLU A 145 -10.65 -13.58 3.48
CA GLU A 145 -10.54 -14.09 4.87
C GLU A 145 -10.70 -15.63 4.97
N ASP A 146 -11.27 -16.24 3.93
CA ASP A 146 -11.58 -17.66 3.80
C ASP A 146 -11.37 -18.08 2.34
N PHE A 147 -10.13 -17.94 1.86
CA PHE A 147 -9.85 -18.03 0.44
C PHE A 147 -9.51 -19.47 0.01
N ILE A 148 -8.69 -20.16 0.81
CA ILE A 148 -8.35 -21.57 0.61
C ILE A 148 -8.77 -22.34 1.86
N GLN A 149 -9.38 -23.50 1.66
CA GLN A 149 -9.79 -24.39 2.74
C GLN A 149 -9.18 -25.78 2.55
N THR A 150 -8.90 -26.43 3.67
CA THR A 150 -8.43 -27.82 3.68
C THR A 150 -9.06 -28.62 4.80
N ASN A 151 -9.37 -29.87 4.51
CA ASN A 151 -9.78 -30.86 5.49
C ASN A 151 -9.21 -32.23 5.11
N THR A 152 -9.19 -33.15 6.09
CA THR A 152 -8.68 -34.50 5.91
C THR A 152 -9.78 -35.52 6.18
N PHE A 153 -9.95 -36.47 5.27
CA PHE A 153 -10.90 -37.58 5.37
C PHE A 153 -10.17 -38.87 5.72
N PHE A 154 -10.73 -39.66 6.64
CA PHE A 154 -10.13 -40.91 7.10
C PHE A 154 -11.20 -41.88 7.63
N PRO A 155 -10.96 -43.20 7.60
CA PRO A 155 -11.86 -44.17 8.19
C PRO A 155 -11.72 -44.16 9.73
N TYR A 156 -12.83 -44.24 10.45
CA TYR A 156 -12.81 -44.28 11.93
C TYR A 156 -13.55 -45.48 12.53
N LYS A 157 -14.47 -46.12 11.78
CA LYS A 157 -15.17 -47.34 12.19
C LYS A 157 -15.40 -48.28 11.01
N VAL A 158 -15.48 -49.58 11.31
CA VAL A 158 -15.85 -50.62 10.35
C VAL A 158 -16.95 -51.50 10.93
N GLY A 159 -18.08 -51.58 10.23
CA GLY A 159 -19.18 -52.50 10.51
C GLY A 159 -19.14 -53.70 9.56
N LEU A 160 -19.09 -54.92 10.10
CA LEU A 160 -19.26 -56.14 9.30
C LEU A 160 -20.73 -56.52 9.30
N LYS A 161 -21.29 -56.72 8.10
CA LYS A 161 -22.72 -57.02 7.89
C LYS A 161 -23.04 -58.47 8.24
N LYS A 162 -24.30 -58.71 8.57
CA LYS A 162 -24.87 -60.06 8.70
C LYS A 162 -24.86 -60.76 7.34
N SER A 163 -24.43 -62.01 7.32
CA SER A 163 -24.52 -62.90 6.16
C SER A 163 -24.95 -64.29 6.62
N GLU A 164 -25.61 -65.04 5.75
CA GLU A 164 -26.15 -66.37 6.05
C GLU A 164 -25.07 -67.38 6.49
N TRP A 165 -23.84 -67.21 5.99
CA TRP A 165 -22.73 -68.14 6.19
C TRP A 165 -21.62 -67.58 7.10
N GLY A 166 -21.85 -66.44 7.75
CA GLY A 166 -20.82 -65.69 8.45
C GLY A 166 -20.02 -64.77 7.53
N ASN A 167 -19.44 -63.72 8.10
CA ASN A 167 -18.72 -62.70 7.35
C ASN A 167 -17.21 -62.96 7.42
N PHE A 168 -16.59 -63.18 6.28
CA PHE A 168 -15.17 -63.54 6.16
C PHE A 168 -14.26 -62.33 5.91
N TYR A 169 -14.83 -61.14 5.75
CA TYR A 169 -14.04 -59.92 5.57
C TYR A 169 -13.38 -59.50 6.87
N THR A 170 -12.11 -59.11 6.76
CA THR A 170 -11.35 -58.48 7.84
C THR A 170 -11.57 -56.97 7.85
N VAL A 171 -11.29 -56.34 8.99
CA VAL A 171 -11.30 -54.87 9.12
C VAL A 171 -10.32 -54.23 8.14
N GLU A 172 -9.13 -54.81 7.99
CA GLU A 172 -8.08 -54.35 7.08
C GLU A 172 -8.53 -54.39 5.61
N GLN A 173 -9.13 -55.51 5.17
CA GLN A 173 -9.67 -55.62 3.80
C GLN A 173 -10.74 -54.56 3.53
N ALA A 174 -11.67 -54.36 4.46
CA ALA A 174 -12.71 -53.35 4.32
C ALA A 174 -12.13 -51.93 4.17
N VAL A 175 -11.14 -51.58 5.00
CA VAL A 175 -10.46 -50.27 4.96
C VAL A 175 -9.70 -50.06 3.65
N ASN A 176 -8.98 -51.07 3.17
CA ASN A 176 -8.22 -51.01 1.92
C ASN A 176 -9.14 -50.91 0.69
N GLU A 177 -10.20 -51.71 0.62
CA GLU A 177 -11.18 -51.62 -0.48
C GLU A 177 -11.94 -50.29 -0.46
N ALA A 178 -12.18 -49.70 0.72
CA ALA A 178 -12.75 -48.36 0.80
C ALA A 178 -11.79 -47.31 0.22
N PHE A 179 -10.48 -47.41 0.48
CA PHE A 179 -9.48 -46.53 -0.15
C PHE A 179 -9.51 -46.64 -1.68
N GLU A 180 -9.50 -47.87 -2.20
CA GLU A 180 -9.58 -48.12 -3.64
C GLU A 180 -10.86 -47.51 -4.24
N PHE A 181 -12.00 -47.69 -3.57
CA PHE A 181 -13.25 -47.07 -3.99
C PHE A 181 -13.13 -45.55 -4.09
N TYR A 182 -12.63 -44.90 -3.03
CA TYR A 182 -12.52 -43.45 -3.01
C TYR A 182 -11.57 -42.91 -4.09
N THR A 183 -10.45 -43.60 -4.33
CA THR A 183 -9.38 -43.10 -5.20
C THR A 183 -9.47 -43.53 -6.65
N THR A 184 -10.19 -44.62 -6.97
CA THR A 184 -10.22 -45.20 -8.33
C THR A 184 -11.61 -45.40 -8.92
N ASN A 185 -12.66 -45.46 -8.09
CA ASN A 185 -14.00 -45.76 -8.59
C ASN A 185 -14.69 -44.49 -9.10
N THR A 186 -15.21 -44.50 -10.32
CA THR A 186 -15.89 -43.34 -10.94
C THR A 186 -17.16 -42.88 -10.20
N LYS A 187 -17.72 -43.72 -9.31
CA LYS A 187 -18.81 -43.31 -8.43
C LYS A 187 -18.35 -42.50 -7.22
N SER A 188 -17.05 -42.53 -6.90
CA SER A 188 -16.44 -41.64 -5.94
C SER A 188 -16.15 -40.31 -6.62
N GLY A 189 -16.67 -39.22 -6.04
CA GLY A 189 -16.39 -37.87 -6.50
C GLY A 189 -14.93 -37.43 -6.29
N TYR A 190 -14.11 -38.25 -5.62
CA TYR A 190 -12.67 -37.97 -5.46
C TYR A 190 -11.84 -38.56 -6.62
N SER A 191 -12.32 -39.62 -7.27
CA SER A 191 -11.52 -40.45 -8.19
C SER A 191 -10.99 -39.68 -9.41
N GLU A 192 -11.78 -38.77 -9.99
CA GLU A 192 -11.38 -37.97 -11.15
C GLU A 192 -10.41 -36.84 -10.80
N ARG A 193 -10.34 -36.44 -9.53
CA ARG A 193 -9.58 -35.27 -9.02
C ARG A 193 -8.43 -35.66 -8.09
N PHE A 194 -8.18 -36.97 -8.00
CA PHE A 194 -7.15 -37.55 -7.15
C PHE A 194 -5.77 -37.45 -7.79
N SER A 195 -4.80 -36.90 -7.08
CA SER A 195 -3.40 -36.84 -7.53
C SER A 195 -2.43 -37.07 -6.37
N LYS A 196 -1.69 -38.19 -6.43
CA LYS A 196 -0.79 -38.64 -5.37
C LYS A 196 0.48 -37.78 -5.27
N GLY A 197 0.83 -37.35 -4.05
CA GLY A 197 2.03 -36.55 -3.74
C GLY A 197 1.93 -35.08 -4.16
N SER A 198 0.71 -34.57 -4.35
CA SER A 198 0.45 -33.26 -4.91
C SER A 198 0.38 -32.13 -3.88
N SER A 199 0.11 -32.41 -2.61
CA SER A 199 -0.17 -31.41 -1.56
C SER A 199 1.02 -30.48 -1.32
N ASN A 200 2.22 -31.03 -1.11
CA ASN A 200 3.42 -30.18 -0.92
C ASN A 200 3.74 -29.35 -2.15
N ARG A 201 3.54 -29.91 -3.36
CA ARG A 201 3.74 -29.20 -4.62
C ARG A 201 2.69 -28.11 -4.81
N LEU A 202 1.44 -28.37 -4.42
CA LEU A 202 0.34 -27.44 -4.47
C LEU A 202 0.58 -26.27 -3.51
N TRP A 203 0.95 -26.56 -2.26
CA TRP A 203 1.32 -25.55 -1.27
C TRP A 203 2.52 -24.73 -1.71
N SER A 204 3.55 -25.33 -2.31
CA SER A 204 4.66 -24.59 -2.91
C SER A 204 4.15 -23.58 -3.93
N LYS A 205 3.32 -24.01 -4.90
CA LYS A 205 2.75 -23.11 -5.91
C LYS A 205 1.89 -22.00 -5.27
N ILE A 206 1.09 -22.32 -4.27
CA ILE A 206 0.25 -21.34 -3.54
C ILE A 206 1.13 -20.29 -2.85
N HIS A 207 2.20 -20.72 -2.18
CA HIS A 207 3.12 -19.79 -1.52
C HIS A 207 3.93 -18.96 -2.53
N ASP A 208 4.30 -19.55 -3.66
CA ASP A 208 4.99 -18.89 -4.77
C ASP A 208 4.11 -17.83 -5.47
N SER A 209 2.78 -17.92 -5.36
CA SER A 209 1.84 -16.89 -5.83
C SER A 209 1.88 -15.59 -5.01
N GLY A 210 2.57 -15.60 -3.86
CA GLY A 210 2.78 -14.41 -3.05
C GLY A 210 3.49 -13.30 -3.84
N ASN A 211 3.14 -12.04 -3.56
CA ASN A 211 3.72 -10.90 -4.25
C ASN A 211 4.29 -9.87 -3.27
N GLU A 212 4.64 -8.69 -3.78
CA GLU A 212 5.27 -7.63 -3.00
C GLU A 212 4.45 -7.25 -1.75
N TYR A 213 3.12 -7.20 -1.85
CA TYR A 213 2.24 -6.74 -0.78
C TYR A 213 1.44 -7.86 -0.12
N PHE A 214 1.26 -9.01 -0.77
CA PHE A 214 0.35 -10.04 -0.26
C PHE A 214 1.02 -11.41 -0.19
N TRP A 215 0.52 -12.24 0.73
CA TRP A 215 0.87 -13.65 0.89
C TRP A 215 -0.32 -14.44 1.48
N ILE A 216 -0.23 -15.76 1.40
CA ILE A 216 -1.23 -16.68 1.97
C ILE A 216 -0.78 -17.13 3.35
N VAL A 217 -1.67 -17.02 4.34
CA VAL A 217 -1.43 -17.43 5.74
C VAL A 217 -2.63 -18.18 6.31
N GLU A 218 -2.42 -19.03 7.31
CA GLU A 218 -3.50 -19.72 8.01
C GLU A 218 -4.30 -18.73 8.87
N ASN A 219 -5.63 -18.71 8.68
CA ASN A 219 -6.55 -17.95 9.51
C ASN A 219 -6.81 -18.73 10.81
N LYS A 220 -6.27 -18.24 11.93
CA LYS A 220 -6.40 -18.89 13.25
C LYS A 220 -7.76 -18.71 13.91
N ASN A 221 -8.55 -17.74 13.47
CA ASN A 221 -9.86 -17.42 14.04
C ASN A 221 -10.92 -17.36 12.93
N PRO A 222 -11.16 -18.45 12.19
CA PRO A 222 -12.16 -18.43 11.14
C PRO A 222 -13.54 -18.25 11.78
N ASN A 223 -14.31 -17.29 11.28
CA ASN A 223 -15.71 -17.08 11.63
C ASN A 223 -16.61 -18.09 10.88
N SER A 224 -16.15 -19.33 10.74
CA SER A 224 -16.78 -20.32 9.88
C SER A 224 -17.76 -21.23 10.62
N TRP A 225 -18.71 -21.74 9.82
CA TRP A 225 -19.64 -22.78 10.20
C TRP A 225 -18.88 -24.07 10.52
N LYS A 226 -19.29 -24.76 11.59
CA LYS A 226 -18.65 -25.99 12.05
C LYS A 226 -19.47 -27.19 11.64
N ALA A 227 -18.80 -28.16 11.04
CA ALA A 227 -19.47 -29.24 10.36
C ALA A 227 -19.74 -30.43 11.31
N GLY A 228 -20.93 -30.99 11.14
CA GLY A 228 -21.28 -32.34 11.56
C GLY A 228 -21.36 -32.62 13.05
N ILE A 229 -21.54 -33.90 13.35
CA ILE A 229 -21.56 -34.47 14.70
C ILE A 229 -20.13 -34.97 15.00
N PRO A 230 -19.51 -34.53 16.11
CA PRO A 230 -18.16 -34.97 16.48
C PRO A 230 -18.10 -36.50 16.68
N ILE A 231 -17.02 -37.13 16.22
CA ILE A 231 -16.83 -38.58 16.37
C ILE A 231 -16.49 -39.00 17.81
N CYS A 232 -16.03 -38.06 18.63
CA CYS A 232 -15.67 -38.30 20.03
C CYS A 232 -15.99 -37.08 20.91
N HIS A 233 -16.37 -37.34 22.17
CA HIS A 233 -16.66 -36.32 23.18
C HIS A 233 -15.81 -36.56 24.43
N PRO A 234 -14.65 -35.87 24.56
CA PRO A 234 -13.87 -35.89 25.78
C PRO A 234 -14.69 -35.37 26.98
N LYS A 235 -14.65 -36.08 28.11
CA LYS A 235 -15.44 -35.77 29.31
C LYS A 235 -15.18 -34.38 29.91
N GLU A 236 -14.03 -33.78 29.61
CA GLU A 236 -13.56 -32.52 30.18
C GLU A 236 -13.86 -31.29 29.30
N LYS A 237 -14.46 -31.49 28.11
CA LYS A 237 -14.69 -30.41 27.14
C LYS A 237 -16.18 -30.13 26.96
N SER A 238 -16.52 -28.86 26.74
CA SER A 238 -17.89 -28.49 26.39
C SER A 238 -18.23 -28.99 24.98
N TYR A 239 -19.53 -29.26 24.73
CA TYR A 239 -19.99 -29.67 23.40
C TYR A 239 -19.52 -28.71 22.31
N ASP A 240 -19.61 -27.41 22.56
CA ASP A 240 -19.16 -26.37 21.64
C ASP A 240 -17.68 -26.50 21.31
N GLU A 241 -16.81 -26.68 22.31
CA GLU A 241 -15.36 -26.83 22.12
C GLU A 241 -15.03 -28.08 21.32
N VAL A 242 -15.72 -29.19 21.61
CA VAL A 242 -15.58 -30.45 20.90
C VAL A 242 -15.96 -30.26 19.43
N GLN A 243 -17.08 -29.61 19.15
CA GLN A 243 -17.52 -29.32 17.79
C GLN A 243 -16.53 -28.42 17.02
N ARG A 244 -15.73 -27.57 17.70
CA ARG A 244 -14.72 -26.73 17.03
C ARG A 244 -13.43 -27.45 16.69
N THR A 245 -13.10 -28.50 17.45
CA THR A 245 -11.74 -29.04 17.46
C THR A 245 -11.66 -30.50 17.03
N MET A 246 -12.76 -31.23 17.14
CA MET A 246 -12.77 -32.66 16.85
C MET A 246 -13.25 -32.96 15.43
N PRO A 247 -12.72 -34.04 14.83
CA PRO A 247 -13.27 -34.57 13.59
C PRO A 247 -14.74 -34.94 13.75
N TYR A 248 -15.47 -34.92 12.64
CA TYR A 248 -16.91 -35.16 12.58
C TYR A 248 -17.26 -36.29 11.61
N GLU A 249 -18.44 -36.85 11.76
CA GLU A 249 -18.95 -37.91 10.88
C GLU A 249 -19.21 -37.38 9.46
N ASN A 250 -18.60 -38.00 8.46
CA ASN A 250 -18.70 -37.60 7.05
C ASN A 250 -19.13 -38.78 6.16
N GLY A 251 -20.19 -39.47 6.59
CA GLY A 251 -20.81 -40.55 5.83
C GLY A 251 -20.06 -41.89 5.91
N TRP A 252 -20.30 -42.75 4.93
CA TRP A 252 -19.80 -44.12 4.90
C TRP A 252 -19.78 -44.70 3.49
N MET A 253 -18.82 -45.59 3.25
CA MET A 253 -18.74 -46.46 2.09
C MET A 253 -19.26 -47.85 2.51
N HIS A 254 -19.97 -48.55 1.63
CA HIS A 254 -20.40 -49.92 1.93
C HIS A 254 -20.50 -50.79 0.69
N ASN A 255 -20.56 -52.08 0.92
CA ASN A 255 -21.01 -53.07 -0.06
C ASN A 255 -21.98 -54.06 0.62
N GLY A 256 -22.12 -55.26 0.05
CA GLY A 256 -22.95 -56.34 0.62
C GLY A 256 -22.37 -56.97 1.90
N TYR A 257 -21.09 -56.73 2.20
CA TYR A 257 -20.35 -57.42 3.26
C TYR A 257 -19.95 -56.50 4.40
N TYR A 258 -19.61 -55.24 4.16
CA TYR A 258 -19.17 -54.33 5.21
C TYR A 258 -19.64 -52.89 4.97
N ARG A 259 -19.46 -52.05 5.99
CA ARG A 259 -19.63 -50.60 5.98
C ARG A 259 -18.40 -49.97 6.64
N VAL A 260 -17.72 -49.07 5.94
CA VAL A 260 -16.63 -48.25 6.48
C VAL A 260 -17.14 -46.85 6.71
N PHE A 261 -17.12 -46.40 7.96
CA PHE A 261 -17.53 -45.05 8.34
C PHE A 261 -16.35 -44.10 8.19
N ILE A 262 -16.60 -42.96 7.55
CA ILE A 262 -15.60 -41.95 7.24
C ILE A 262 -15.82 -40.73 8.12
N ALA A 263 -14.73 -40.21 8.67
CA ALA A 263 -14.70 -38.95 9.39
C ALA A 263 -13.97 -37.89 8.56
N ALA A 264 -14.21 -36.63 8.91
CA ALA A 264 -13.49 -35.49 8.36
C ALA A 264 -13.00 -34.58 9.49
N THR A 265 -11.81 -34.00 9.36
CA THR A 265 -11.38 -32.92 10.25
C THR A 265 -12.21 -31.67 10.00
N GLN A 266 -12.34 -30.80 11.00
CA GLN A 266 -12.82 -29.43 10.76
C GLN A 266 -11.94 -28.74 9.71
N GLU A 267 -12.54 -27.86 8.92
CA GLU A 267 -11.83 -27.13 7.87
C GLU A 267 -10.81 -26.18 8.49
N ARG A 268 -9.60 -26.18 7.93
CA ARG A 268 -8.62 -25.13 8.17
C ARG A 268 -8.73 -24.12 7.05
N HIS A 269 -8.69 -22.86 7.43
CA HIS A 269 -8.94 -21.74 6.54
C HIS A 269 -7.64 -20.96 6.34
N TYR A 270 -7.41 -20.49 5.12
CA TYR A 270 -6.25 -19.69 4.76
C TYR A 270 -6.72 -18.42 4.05
N MET A 271 -6.07 -17.31 4.38
CA MET A 271 -6.44 -15.98 3.94
C MET A 271 -5.32 -15.27 3.18
N ILE A 272 -5.71 -14.28 2.37
CA ILE A 272 -4.78 -13.33 1.76
C ILE A 272 -4.50 -12.22 2.77
N GLU A 273 -3.27 -12.15 3.27
CA GLU A 273 -2.84 -11.14 4.23
C GLU A 273 -1.96 -10.08 3.58
N GLU A 274 -2.12 -8.82 4.02
CA GLU A 274 -1.29 -7.69 3.58
C GLU A 274 -0.01 -7.58 4.41
N LYS A 275 1.12 -7.44 3.72
CA LYS A 275 2.44 -7.13 4.29
C LYS A 275 2.52 -5.64 4.58
N ASP A 276 1.97 -5.20 5.70
CA ASP A 276 1.97 -3.78 6.12
C ASP A 276 3.35 -3.14 6.04
N TRP A 277 4.39 -3.88 6.43
CA TRP A 277 5.77 -3.39 6.38
C TRP A 277 6.24 -3.10 4.95
N ALA A 278 5.83 -3.89 3.96
CA ALA A 278 6.23 -3.73 2.56
C ALA A 278 5.51 -2.54 1.92
N VAL A 279 4.21 -2.40 2.18
CA VAL A 279 3.40 -1.25 1.77
C VAL A 279 3.99 0.05 2.35
N ASN A 280 4.25 0.07 3.65
CA ASN A 280 4.83 1.23 4.33
C ASN A 280 6.23 1.57 3.81
N LYS A 281 7.08 0.56 3.58
CA LYS A 281 8.42 0.75 3.02
C LYS A 281 8.37 1.37 1.62
N ASN A 282 7.54 0.85 0.73
CA ASN A 282 7.41 1.39 -0.63
C ASN A 282 6.84 2.81 -0.62
N ARG A 283 5.79 3.06 0.18
CA ARG A 283 5.22 4.40 0.36
C ARG A 283 6.26 5.40 0.84
N ASN A 284 7.04 5.06 1.87
CA ASN A 284 8.08 5.93 2.41
C ASN A 284 9.20 6.18 1.40
N GLN A 285 9.56 5.17 0.61
CA GLN A 285 10.54 5.31 -0.47
C GLN A 285 10.04 6.26 -1.56
N LEU A 286 8.77 6.16 -1.96
CA LEU A 286 8.16 7.09 -2.91
C LEU A 286 8.14 8.51 -2.37
N PHE A 287 7.73 8.71 -1.11
CA PHE A 287 7.77 10.05 -0.49
C PHE A 287 9.17 10.65 -0.50
N LEU A 288 10.18 9.85 -0.18
CA LEU A 288 11.56 10.32 -0.17
C LEU A 288 12.04 10.72 -1.57
N TRP A 289 11.86 9.85 -2.57
CA TRP A 289 12.32 10.13 -3.93
C TRP A 289 11.57 11.30 -4.59
N TRP A 290 10.24 11.33 -4.46
CA TRP A 290 9.46 12.45 -4.99
C TRP A 290 9.74 13.74 -4.23
N GLY A 291 9.82 13.70 -2.91
CA GLY A 291 10.15 14.88 -2.09
C GLY A 291 11.50 15.49 -2.44
N ILE A 292 12.55 14.66 -2.61
CA ILE A 292 13.87 15.12 -3.05
C ILE A 292 13.78 15.70 -4.46
N SER A 293 13.19 14.97 -5.41
CA SER A 293 13.13 15.39 -6.81
C SER A 293 12.41 16.73 -6.99
N LEU A 294 11.27 16.89 -6.31
CA LEU A 294 10.49 18.12 -6.34
C LEU A 294 11.28 19.27 -5.73
N THR A 295 11.92 19.05 -4.58
CA THR A 295 12.71 20.07 -3.90
C THR A 295 13.90 20.52 -4.76
N VAL A 296 14.64 19.60 -5.36
CA VAL A 296 15.75 19.92 -6.26
C VAL A 296 15.27 20.74 -7.46
N LEU A 297 14.15 20.35 -8.08
CA LEU A 297 13.56 21.08 -9.20
C LEU A 297 13.20 22.52 -8.83
N PHE A 298 12.48 22.75 -7.73
CA PHE A 298 12.09 24.10 -7.31
C PHE A 298 13.29 24.93 -6.83
N MET A 299 14.22 24.34 -6.07
CA MET A 299 15.40 25.05 -5.59
C MET A 299 16.33 25.47 -6.73
N SER A 300 16.42 24.68 -7.81
CA SER A 300 17.17 25.05 -9.01
C SER A 300 16.66 26.34 -9.68
N LEU A 301 15.38 26.66 -9.50
CA LEU A 301 14.76 27.90 -10.00
C LEU A 301 14.82 29.03 -8.97
N ILE A 302 14.53 28.73 -7.71
CA ILE A 302 14.44 29.73 -6.63
C ILE A 302 15.81 30.31 -6.29
N ILE A 303 16.86 29.49 -6.18
CA ILE A 303 18.19 29.95 -5.74
C ILE A 303 18.76 31.01 -6.72
N PRO A 304 18.85 30.77 -8.05
CA PRO A 304 19.40 31.75 -8.97
C PRO A 304 18.60 33.05 -9.02
N LEU A 305 17.26 32.96 -8.96
CA LEU A 305 16.38 34.13 -8.94
C LEU A 305 16.59 34.97 -7.68
N THR A 306 16.70 34.31 -6.51
CA THR A 306 16.98 34.98 -5.24
C THR A 306 18.34 35.68 -5.24
N ILE A 307 19.38 35.03 -5.77
CA ILE A 307 20.71 35.65 -5.91
C ILE A 307 20.65 36.87 -6.83
N LYS A 308 19.96 36.76 -7.97
CA LYS A 308 19.80 37.87 -8.93
C LYS A 308 19.05 39.04 -8.29
N GLU A 309 17.99 38.77 -7.55
CA GLU A 309 17.21 39.81 -6.85
C GLU A 309 18.02 40.46 -5.73
N SER A 310 18.76 39.69 -4.93
CA SER A 310 19.64 40.20 -3.90
C SER A 310 20.72 41.12 -4.46
N LYS A 311 21.36 40.74 -5.59
CA LYS A 311 22.34 41.59 -6.28
C LYS A 311 21.72 42.90 -6.78
N VAL A 312 20.49 42.87 -7.29
CA VAL A 312 19.77 44.08 -7.74
C VAL A 312 19.41 44.97 -6.55
N ASN A 313 18.88 44.39 -5.47
CA ASN A 313 18.52 45.15 -4.27
C ASN A 313 19.75 45.77 -3.61
N LYS A 314 20.88 45.05 -3.56
CA LYS A 314 22.16 45.60 -3.08
C LYS A 314 22.57 46.83 -3.90
N LYS A 315 22.46 46.77 -5.24
CA LYS A 315 22.73 47.93 -6.11
C LYS A 315 21.78 49.10 -5.90
N LYS A 316 20.50 48.84 -5.60
CA LYS A 316 19.51 49.88 -5.28
C LYS A 316 19.75 50.55 -3.93
N SER A 317 20.33 49.83 -2.97
CA SER A 317 20.67 50.35 -1.63
C SER A 317 22.10 50.87 -1.50
N GLU A 318 22.89 50.91 -2.59
CA GLU A 318 24.25 51.46 -2.58
C GLU A 318 24.23 52.95 -2.18
N THR A 319 25.12 53.34 -1.27
CA THR A 319 25.38 54.76 -0.99
C THR A 319 26.09 55.42 -2.18
N LEU A 320 26.07 56.76 -2.25
CA LEU A 320 26.81 57.50 -3.28
C LEU A 320 28.30 57.10 -3.30
N TYR A 321 28.91 57.02 -2.12
CA TYR A 321 30.29 56.53 -1.96
C TYR A 321 30.49 55.13 -2.57
N GLN A 322 29.65 54.15 -2.23
CA GLN A 322 29.76 52.78 -2.74
C GLN A 322 29.56 52.70 -4.26
N ARG A 323 28.63 53.50 -4.80
CA ARG A 323 28.38 53.59 -6.24
C ARG A 323 29.58 54.23 -6.97
N LEU A 324 30.19 55.27 -6.40
CA LEU A 324 31.42 55.89 -6.92
C LEU A 324 32.60 54.91 -6.91
N VAL A 325 32.81 54.15 -5.83
CA VAL A 325 33.89 53.16 -5.72
C VAL A 325 33.70 52.06 -6.78
N ARG A 326 32.47 51.60 -7.00
CA ARG A 326 32.18 50.55 -8.00
C ARG A 326 32.38 51.04 -9.44
N LEU A 327 31.95 52.26 -9.75
CA LEU A 327 31.95 52.78 -11.13
C LEU A 327 33.28 53.41 -11.53
N CYS A 328 33.95 54.13 -10.61
CA CYS A 328 35.21 54.82 -10.88
C CYS A 328 36.45 53.94 -10.70
N ASN A 329 36.28 52.64 -10.42
CA ASN A 329 37.40 51.71 -10.28
C ASN A 329 38.22 51.67 -11.59
N PRO A 330 39.53 51.97 -11.56
CA PRO A 330 40.40 51.98 -12.74
C PRO A 330 40.36 50.68 -13.55
N MET A 331 40.13 49.53 -12.90
CA MET A 331 39.99 48.22 -13.56
C MET A 331 38.87 48.20 -14.61
N ASN A 332 37.81 48.99 -14.43
CA ASN A 332 36.68 49.05 -15.38
C ASN A 332 37.08 49.66 -16.74
N PHE A 333 38.24 50.31 -16.83
CA PHE A 333 38.71 51.02 -18.02
C PHE A 333 39.91 50.31 -18.69
N ILE A 334 40.27 49.11 -18.22
CA ILE A 334 41.42 48.34 -18.74
C ILE A 334 41.05 47.49 -19.96
N ASP A 335 39.84 46.91 -20.00
CA ASP A 335 39.42 46.00 -21.08
C ASP A 335 39.37 46.69 -22.46
N ASN A 336 39.12 48.01 -22.50
CA ASN A 336 39.26 48.88 -23.67
C ASN A 336 40.25 50.00 -23.36
N TYR A 337 41.52 49.61 -23.16
CA TYR A 337 42.57 50.47 -22.61
C TYR A 337 42.64 51.85 -23.29
N ASP A 338 42.29 52.88 -22.52
CA ASP A 338 42.42 54.29 -22.84
C ASP A 338 43.29 54.92 -21.75
N LYS A 339 44.55 55.21 -22.10
CA LYS A 339 45.57 55.69 -21.15
C LYS A 339 45.08 56.94 -20.39
N GLU A 340 44.43 57.87 -21.09
CA GLU A 340 43.97 59.12 -20.52
C GLU A 340 42.81 58.89 -19.54
N LYS A 341 41.86 58.00 -19.89
CA LYS A 341 40.76 57.63 -18.99
C LYS A 341 41.22 56.82 -17.79
N VAL A 342 42.19 55.92 -17.95
CA VAL A 342 42.75 55.14 -16.84
C VAL A 342 43.51 56.05 -15.87
N GLU A 343 44.24 57.03 -16.36
CA GLU A 343 44.94 58.02 -15.53
C GLU A 343 43.96 58.91 -14.77
N LYS A 344 42.94 59.45 -15.44
CA LYS A 344 41.83 60.19 -14.82
C LYS A 344 41.08 59.36 -13.78
N ALA A 345 40.78 58.09 -14.09
CA ALA A 345 40.12 57.18 -13.16
C ALA A 345 40.99 56.90 -11.92
N ASN A 346 42.31 56.73 -12.08
CA ASN A 346 43.21 56.56 -10.94
C ASN A 346 43.23 57.79 -10.02
N ILE A 347 43.28 59.00 -10.59
CA ILE A 347 43.26 60.26 -9.81
C ILE A 347 41.94 60.38 -9.04
N ILE A 348 40.81 60.19 -9.72
CA ILE A 348 39.47 60.26 -9.12
C ILE A 348 39.29 59.18 -8.06
N TYR A 349 39.72 57.94 -8.32
CA TYR A 349 39.60 56.82 -7.39
C TYR A 349 40.48 57.01 -6.15
N LYS A 350 41.70 57.53 -6.30
CA LYS A 350 42.57 57.86 -5.17
C LYS A 350 41.96 58.95 -4.29
N ARG A 351 41.46 60.04 -4.89
CA ARG A 351 40.75 61.12 -4.19
C ARG A 351 39.50 60.60 -3.46
N LEU A 352 38.78 59.66 -4.07
CA LEU A 352 37.60 59.02 -3.47
C LEU A 352 37.97 58.16 -2.25
N LEU A 353 39.07 57.41 -2.29
CA LEU A 353 39.52 56.60 -1.14
C LEU A 353 40.04 57.45 0.03
N GLU A 354 40.56 58.63 -0.25
CA GLU A 354 41.01 59.61 0.75
C GLU A 354 39.84 60.43 1.36
N THR A 355 38.66 60.38 0.74
CA THR A 355 37.45 61.07 1.19
C THR A 355 36.63 60.20 2.14
N THR A 356 36.09 60.78 3.22
CA THR A 356 35.22 60.05 4.15
C THR A 356 33.85 59.76 3.53
N PRO A 357 33.25 58.58 3.77
CA PRO A 357 31.94 58.21 3.21
C PRO A 357 30.77 59.14 3.58
N ASP A 358 30.92 59.94 4.63
CA ASP A 358 29.89 60.84 5.15
C ASP A 358 30.00 62.29 4.61
N ASN A 359 31.06 62.60 3.85
CA ASN A 359 31.27 63.95 3.29
C ASN A 359 30.52 64.11 1.95
N ASN A 360 29.22 64.43 2.04
CA ASN A 360 28.35 64.53 0.86
C ASN A 360 28.82 65.55 -0.18
N ASP A 361 29.34 66.71 0.23
CA ASP A 361 29.76 67.77 -0.70
C ASP A 361 30.95 67.32 -1.55
N ALA A 362 31.97 66.70 -0.91
CA ALA A 362 33.11 66.14 -1.61
C ALA A 362 32.71 64.98 -2.55
N LEU A 363 31.73 64.16 -2.15
CA LEU A 363 31.23 63.07 -3.00
C LEU A 363 30.46 63.58 -4.22
N ILE A 364 29.72 64.68 -4.09
CA ILE A 364 29.02 65.33 -5.21
C ILE A 364 30.04 65.92 -6.19
N GLU A 365 31.09 66.59 -5.70
CA GLU A 365 32.17 67.09 -6.56
C GLU A 365 32.86 65.97 -7.35
N ILE A 366 33.21 64.87 -6.67
CA ILE A 366 33.82 63.70 -7.30
C ILE A 366 32.87 63.07 -8.32
N GLN A 367 31.56 63.05 -8.05
CA GLN A 367 30.54 62.54 -8.97
C GLN A 367 30.42 63.40 -10.24
N ILE A 368 30.45 64.73 -10.10
CA ILE A 368 30.43 65.65 -11.24
C ILE A 368 31.70 65.45 -12.09
N GLN A 369 32.87 65.40 -11.43
CA GLN A 369 34.16 65.16 -12.08
C GLN A 369 34.20 63.82 -12.81
N ALA A 370 33.71 62.75 -12.20
CA ALA A 370 33.63 61.44 -12.83
C ALA A 370 32.64 61.39 -14.02
N SER A 371 31.57 62.19 -13.97
CA SER A 371 30.62 62.29 -15.08
C SER A 371 31.23 63.00 -16.29
N SER A 372 31.99 64.08 -16.06
CA SER A 372 32.61 64.87 -17.13
C SER A 372 33.89 64.23 -17.70
N GLU A 373 34.76 63.71 -16.83
CA GLU A 373 36.10 63.21 -17.24
C GLU A 373 36.08 61.75 -17.70
N LEU A 374 35.19 60.92 -17.13
CA LEU A 374 35.10 59.49 -17.44
C LEU A 374 33.84 59.12 -18.25
N GLY A 375 32.93 60.07 -18.47
CA GLY A 375 31.66 59.82 -19.17
C GLY A 375 30.74 58.83 -18.45
N ILE A 376 30.90 58.65 -17.13
CA ILE A 376 30.13 57.70 -16.34
C ILE A 376 28.72 58.27 -16.12
N ASN A 377 27.70 57.50 -16.50
CA ASN A 377 26.33 57.82 -16.14
C ASN A 377 25.97 57.17 -14.78
N PHE A 378 25.69 58.01 -13.79
CA PHE A 378 25.30 57.58 -12.43
C PHE A 378 23.81 57.30 -12.28
N ILE A 379 23.00 57.65 -13.28
CA ILE A 379 21.55 57.43 -13.31
C ILE A 379 21.28 56.02 -13.83
N ASP A 380 20.75 55.15 -12.96
CA ASP A 380 20.25 53.84 -13.36
C ASP A 380 18.89 54.02 -14.06
N LYS A 381 18.78 53.55 -15.30
CA LYS A 381 17.54 53.61 -16.09
C LYS A 381 16.36 52.97 -15.38
N ALA A 382 16.57 51.88 -14.64
CA ALA A 382 15.51 51.21 -13.90
C ALA A 382 15.10 52.00 -12.64
N GLU A 383 16.04 52.69 -12.00
CA GLU A 383 15.76 53.59 -10.88
C GLU A 383 14.95 54.81 -11.35
N LEU A 384 15.30 55.37 -12.51
CA LEU A 384 14.58 56.47 -13.15
C LEU A 384 13.13 56.10 -13.51
N GLU A 385 12.91 54.95 -14.15
CA GLU A 385 11.56 54.50 -14.51
C GLU A 385 10.70 54.16 -13.28
N ASP A 386 11.27 53.52 -12.26
CA ASP A 386 10.58 53.28 -10.96
C ASP A 386 10.17 54.62 -10.31
N LEU A 387 11.04 55.63 -10.35
CA LEU A 387 10.77 56.98 -9.83
C LEU A 387 9.68 57.69 -10.63
N LYS A 388 9.71 57.64 -11.97
CA LYS A 388 8.66 58.17 -12.84
C LYS A 388 7.30 57.55 -12.55
N GLU A 389 7.24 56.23 -12.35
CA GLU A 389 5.99 55.54 -11.98
C GLU A 389 5.53 55.96 -10.57
N LYS A 390 6.47 56.14 -9.63
CA LYS A 390 6.16 56.56 -8.26
C LYS A 390 5.58 57.96 -8.21
N VAL A 391 6.18 58.92 -8.90
CA VAL A 391 5.75 60.34 -8.91
C VAL A 391 4.76 60.66 -10.02
N ASN A 392 4.18 59.64 -10.69
CA ASN A 392 3.21 59.86 -11.75
C ASN A 392 1.94 60.54 -11.19
N PRO A 393 1.58 61.76 -11.65
CA PRO A 393 0.43 62.51 -11.13
C PRO A 393 -0.88 61.73 -11.18
N LYS A 394 -1.05 60.83 -12.17
CA LYS A 394 -2.25 59.99 -12.32
C LYS A 394 -2.56 59.14 -11.09
N ARG A 395 -1.55 58.79 -10.27
CA ARG A 395 -1.74 57.97 -9.05
C ARG A 395 -2.41 58.72 -7.90
N PHE A 396 -2.41 60.05 -7.95
CA PHE A 396 -2.93 60.91 -6.88
C PHE A 396 -4.25 61.61 -7.25
N ILE A 397 -4.83 61.26 -8.41
CA ILE A 397 -6.09 61.81 -8.90
C ILE A 397 -7.30 61.08 -8.28
N ASN A 398 -7.14 59.86 -7.79
CA ASN A 398 -8.27 59.08 -7.24
C ASN A 398 -7.89 58.31 -5.95
N PRO A 399 -8.27 58.79 -4.76
CA PRO A 399 -9.01 60.03 -4.49
C PRO A 399 -8.15 61.27 -4.77
N TYR A 400 -8.77 62.34 -5.26
CA TYR A 400 -8.08 63.56 -5.65
C TYR A 400 -7.43 64.27 -4.45
N ASN A 401 -6.12 64.49 -4.51
CA ASN A 401 -5.38 65.29 -3.55
C ASN A 401 -4.57 66.38 -4.28
N ALA A 402 -5.03 67.62 -4.22
CA ALA A 402 -4.45 68.74 -4.97
C ALA A 402 -2.97 68.99 -4.63
N GLU A 403 -2.58 68.90 -3.36
CA GLU A 403 -1.20 69.11 -2.91
C GLU A 403 -0.27 68.02 -3.44
N LYS A 404 -0.70 66.75 -3.34
CA LYS A 404 0.08 65.62 -3.86
C LYS A 404 0.15 65.60 -5.38
N VAL A 405 -0.92 65.96 -6.08
CA VAL A 405 -0.92 66.06 -7.55
C VAL A 405 0.04 67.16 -8.01
N SER A 406 0.03 68.32 -7.37
CA SER A 406 0.93 69.44 -7.68
C SER A 406 2.40 69.04 -7.49
N LEU A 407 2.72 68.50 -6.32
CA LEU A 407 4.09 68.03 -6.01
C LEU A 407 4.52 66.90 -6.95
N ALA A 408 3.65 65.92 -7.24
CA ALA A 408 3.93 64.85 -8.19
C ALA A 408 4.21 65.39 -9.60
N ASN A 409 3.49 66.41 -10.05
CA ASN A 409 3.67 67.01 -11.37
C ASN A 409 5.01 67.77 -11.48
N GLU A 410 5.39 68.51 -10.43
CA GLU A 410 6.71 69.17 -10.34
C GLU A 410 7.85 68.14 -10.42
N LEU A 411 7.77 67.10 -9.59
CA LEU A 411 8.78 66.04 -9.54
C LEU A 411 8.85 65.24 -10.85
N TYR A 412 7.71 64.95 -11.47
CA TYR A 412 7.66 64.23 -12.75
C TYR A 412 8.25 65.08 -13.89
N ALA A 413 8.01 66.40 -13.91
CA ALA A 413 8.58 67.29 -14.92
C ALA A 413 10.12 67.33 -14.87
N ILE A 414 10.71 67.26 -13.67
CA ILE A 414 12.17 67.17 -13.49
C ILE A 414 12.71 65.88 -14.12
N LEU A 415 12.06 64.73 -13.87
CA LEU A 415 12.51 63.41 -14.37
C LEU A 415 12.39 63.21 -15.90
N VAL A 416 11.67 64.10 -16.61
CA VAL A 416 11.45 64.02 -18.06
C VAL A 416 12.39 64.94 -18.85
N LYS A 417 13.16 65.82 -18.18
CA LYS A 417 14.17 66.67 -18.82
C LYS A 417 15.21 65.84 -19.60
N GLU A 418 15.62 66.31 -20.78
CA GLU A 418 16.57 65.60 -21.66
C GLU A 418 17.97 65.45 -21.03
N ASN A 419 18.41 66.43 -20.23
CA ASN A 419 19.73 66.45 -19.58
C ASN A 419 19.60 66.32 -18.05
N LEU A 420 18.88 65.29 -17.58
CA LEU A 420 18.70 65.03 -16.15
C LEU A 420 20.05 64.77 -15.45
N THR A 421 20.35 65.52 -14.40
CA THR A 421 21.53 65.32 -13.57
C THR A 421 21.26 64.33 -12.43
N TYR A 422 22.31 63.68 -11.93
CA TYR A 422 22.20 62.77 -10.79
C TYR A 422 21.77 63.49 -9.50
N GLY A 423 22.16 64.76 -9.34
CA GLY A 423 21.71 65.61 -8.24
C GLY A 423 20.21 65.87 -8.26
N GLU A 424 19.65 66.24 -9.43
CA GLU A 424 18.20 66.39 -9.62
C GLU A 424 17.44 65.08 -9.35
N LEU A 425 18.02 63.92 -9.71
CA LEU A 425 17.40 62.61 -9.43
C LEU A 425 17.35 62.31 -7.92
N ILE A 426 18.40 62.65 -7.16
CA ILE A 426 18.40 62.50 -5.69
C ILE A 426 17.39 63.45 -5.06
N GLU A 427 17.34 64.70 -5.50
CA GLU A 427 16.38 65.69 -5.00
C GLU A 427 14.95 65.20 -5.18
N VAL A 428 14.62 64.69 -6.38
CA VAL A 428 13.31 64.09 -6.64
C VAL A 428 13.07 62.86 -5.76
N LYS A 429 14.08 62.02 -5.54
CA LYS A 429 13.98 60.84 -4.68
C LYS A 429 13.67 61.23 -3.23
N GLU A 430 14.27 62.28 -2.69
CA GLU A 430 14.00 62.78 -1.34
C GLU A 430 12.63 63.43 -1.24
N LYS A 431 12.29 64.36 -2.14
CA LYS A 431 10.99 65.03 -2.17
C LYS A 431 9.84 64.05 -2.40
N SER A 432 10.07 62.97 -3.16
CA SER A 432 9.07 61.90 -3.37
C SER A 432 8.71 61.11 -2.11
N LYS A 433 9.41 61.30 -0.98
CA LYS A 433 9.03 60.70 0.31
C LYS A 433 7.83 61.41 0.94
N LEU A 434 7.52 62.64 0.50
CA LEU A 434 6.39 63.45 0.98
C LEU A 434 5.06 63.13 0.26
N LEU A 435 5.12 62.36 -0.84
CA LEU A 435 3.98 61.85 -1.59
C LEU A 435 3.49 60.52 -1.02
#